data_AF-A0A3D5ULD8-F1
#
_entry.id   AF-A0A3D5ULD8-F1
#
_cell.length_a   1.000
_cell.length_b   1.000
_cell.length_c   1.000
_cell.angle_alpha   90.00
_cell.angle_beta   90.00
_cell.angle_gamma   90.00
#
_symmetry.space_group_name_H-M   'P 1'
#
loop_
_entity.id
_entity.type
_entity.pdbx_description
1 polymer ?
#
loop_
_entity_poly.entity_id
_entity_poly.type
_entity_poly.pdbx_seq_one_letter_code
_entity_poly.pdbx_strand_id
1 'polypeptide(L)'
;MEKHQLIERSIIKKYKKEIWNPFIKGVIEYKLVEPGDKIAVCLSGGKDSMLMAKCMQQLKRHGKFDFELVFLVMDPGYDQPNRLRIEENAKRLNIPIEIFHSSIFEIVSSVEQSPCYLCARMRRGFLYA
;
A
#
# COMPACT_ATOMS: atom_id res chain seq x y z
N MET A 1 -14.61 -18.30 -8.48
CA MET A 1 -13.93 -17.05 -8.07
C MET A 1 -12.89 -17.41 -7.03
N GLU A 2 -11.66 -16.96 -7.19
CA GLU A 2 -10.62 -17.17 -6.19
C GLU A 2 -10.88 -16.31 -4.93
N LYS A 3 -10.26 -16.66 -3.81
CA LYS A 3 -10.45 -15.97 -2.51
C LYS A 3 -10.19 -14.46 -2.61
N HIS A 4 -9.14 -14.06 -3.32
CA HIS A 4 -8.81 -12.64 -3.51
C HIS A 4 -9.91 -11.89 -4.29
N GLN A 5 -10.54 -12.53 -5.27
CA GLN A 5 -11.64 -11.96 -6.06
C GLN A 5 -12.92 -11.82 -5.23
N LEU A 6 -13.17 -12.73 -4.28
CA LEU A 6 -14.30 -12.61 -3.35
C LEU A 6 -14.10 -11.42 -2.40
N ILE A 7 -12.87 -11.22 -1.91
CA ILE A 7 -12.50 -10.07 -1.08
C ILE A 7 -12.71 -8.77 -1.86
N GLU A 8 -12.19 -8.68 -3.09
CA GLU A 8 -12.39 -7.54 -3.99
C GLU A 8 -13.87 -7.23 -4.22
N ARG A 9 -14.65 -8.26 -4.55
CA ARG A 9 -16.10 -8.11 -4.74
C ARG A 9 -16.80 -7.62 -3.47
N SER A 10 -16.33 -8.04 -2.29
CA SER A 10 -16.90 -7.60 -1.03
C SER A 10 -16.71 -6.10 -0.80
N ILE A 11 -15.59 -5.50 -1.26
CA ILE A 11 -15.33 -4.06 -1.17
C ILE A 11 -16.38 -3.27 -1.94
N ILE A 12 -16.64 -3.65 -3.20
CA ILE A 12 -17.58 -2.92 -4.08
C ILE A 12 -19.06 -3.31 -3.88
N LYS A 13 -19.36 -4.35 -3.10
CA LYS A 13 -20.71 -4.82 -2.79
C LYS A 13 -21.03 -4.67 -1.31
N LYS A 14 -20.55 -5.60 -0.48
CA LYS A 14 -20.90 -5.69 0.94
C LYS A 14 -20.49 -4.44 1.71
N TYR A 15 -19.29 -3.93 1.46
CA TYR A 15 -18.71 -2.75 2.13
C TYR A 15 -18.74 -1.51 1.24
N LYS A 16 -19.69 -1.46 0.29
CA LYS A 16 -19.74 -0.39 -0.70
C LYS A 16 -19.93 0.97 -0.04
N LYS A 17 -20.79 1.06 0.98
CA LYS A 17 -21.12 2.34 1.63
C LYS A 17 -20.00 2.80 2.56
N GLU A 18 -19.35 1.86 3.23
CA GLU A 18 -18.39 2.10 4.30
C GLU A 18 -16.97 2.29 3.79
N ILE A 19 -16.60 1.62 2.68
CA ILE A 19 -15.23 1.62 2.15
C ILE A 19 -15.21 2.21 0.74
N TRP A 20 -15.94 1.61 -0.20
CA TRP A 20 -15.78 1.93 -1.61
C TRP A 20 -16.25 3.34 -1.97
N ASN A 21 -17.44 3.74 -1.52
CA ASN A 21 -18.00 5.05 -1.83
C ASN A 21 -17.15 6.20 -1.24
N PRO A 22 -16.73 6.17 0.05
CA PRO A 22 -15.83 7.18 0.59
C PRO A 22 -14.47 7.23 -0.12
N PHE A 23 -13.89 6.07 -0.45
CA PHE A 23 -12.64 5.99 -1.20
C PHE A 23 -12.76 6.66 -2.57
N ILE A 24 -13.76 6.30 -3.38
CA ILE A 24 -13.98 6.90 -4.69
C ILE A 24 -14.31 8.39 -4.58
N LYS A 25 -15.11 8.78 -3.58
CA LYS A 25 -15.41 10.19 -3.32
C LYS A 25 -14.12 10.97 -3.10
N GLY A 26 -13.22 10.49 -2.24
CA GLY A 26 -11.93 11.13 -1.99
C GLY A 26 -11.06 11.22 -3.24
N VAL A 27 -10.97 10.12 -4.02
CA VAL A 27 -10.21 10.11 -5.29
C VAL A 27 -10.71 11.19 -6.26
N ILE A 28 -12.03 11.34 -6.41
CA ILE A 28 -12.63 12.30 -7.34
C ILE A 28 -12.54 13.73 -6.79
N GLU A 29 -12.94 13.94 -5.54
CA GLU A 29 -13.04 15.27 -4.92
C GLU A 29 -11.67 15.97 -4.87
N TYR A 30 -10.62 15.23 -4.55
CA TYR A 30 -9.26 15.76 -4.44
C TYR A 30 -8.40 15.53 -5.69
N LYS A 31 -8.97 15.01 -6.77
CA LYS A 31 -8.26 14.68 -8.02
C LYS A 31 -6.96 13.90 -7.77
N LEU A 32 -7.05 12.84 -6.95
CA LEU A 32 -5.87 12.09 -6.49
C LEU A 32 -5.25 11.20 -7.58
N VAL A 33 -5.97 10.94 -8.67
CA VAL A 33 -5.56 10.06 -9.76
C VAL A 33 -6.01 10.69 -11.07
N GLU A 34 -5.05 10.95 -11.95
CA GLU A 34 -5.24 11.52 -13.27
C GLU A 34 -4.77 10.53 -14.38
N PRO A 35 -5.26 10.66 -15.62
CA PRO A 35 -4.80 9.84 -16.73
C PRO A 35 -3.30 9.96 -16.96
N GLY A 36 -2.62 8.81 -17.09
CA GLY A 36 -1.18 8.71 -17.27
C GLY A 36 -0.38 8.64 -15.97
N ASP A 37 -1.01 8.77 -14.80
CA ASP A 37 -0.31 8.68 -13.52
C ASP A 37 0.36 7.32 -13.33
N LYS A 38 1.53 7.31 -12.69
CA LYS A 38 2.16 6.12 -12.15
C LYS A 38 2.20 6.20 -10.63
N ILE A 39 1.34 5.43 -9.98
CA ILE A 39 1.05 5.59 -8.55
C ILE A 39 1.73 4.47 -7.77
N ALA A 40 2.59 4.87 -6.82
CA ALA A 40 3.18 3.98 -5.84
C ALA A 40 2.28 3.83 -4.61
N VAL A 41 1.76 2.63 -4.38
CA VAL A 41 0.99 2.26 -3.18
C VAL A 41 1.93 1.65 -2.15
N CYS A 42 2.27 2.42 -1.12
CA CYS A 42 3.17 1.97 -0.06
C CYS A 42 2.46 1.08 0.97
N LEU A 43 3.01 -0.10 1.23
CA LEU A 43 2.47 -1.13 2.10
C LEU A 43 3.31 -1.26 3.36
N SER A 44 2.68 -1.07 4.51
CA SER A 44 3.31 -1.26 5.82
C SER A 44 3.12 -2.67 6.39
N GLY A 45 2.31 -3.51 5.73
CA GLY A 45 1.86 -4.79 6.26
C GLY A 45 0.58 -4.74 7.09
N GLY A 46 0.18 -3.53 7.50
CA GLY A 46 -1.06 -3.31 8.25
C GLY A 46 -2.31 -3.46 7.38
N LYS A 47 -3.43 -3.78 8.02
CA LYS A 47 -4.74 -3.97 7.37
C LYS A 47 -5.17 -2.77 6.52
N ASP A 48 -4.84 -1.55 6.95
CA ASP A 48 -5.26 -0.32 6.27
C ASP A 48 -4.53 -0.15 4.94
N SER A 49 -3.21 -0.34 4.93
CA SER A 49 -2.41 -0.29 3.69
C SER A 49 -2.76 -1.42 2.72
N MET A 50 -3.04 -2.62 3.24
CA MET A 50 -3.47 -3.77 2.44
C MET A 50 -4.86 -3.56 1.83
N LEU A 51 -5.79 -2.99 2.60
CA LEU A 51 -7.12 -2.61 2.09
C LEU A 51 -7.02 -1.52 1.03
N MET A 52 -6.19 -0.50 1.26
CA MET A 52 -5.93 0.57 0.29
C MET A 52 -5.42 0.00 -1.04
N ALA A 53 -4.48 -0.94 -1.00
CA ALA A 53 -4.00 -1.61 -2.21
C ALA A 53 -5.12 -2.34 -2.97
N LYS A 54 -6.04 -3.02 -2.26
CA LYS A 54 -7.20 -3.64 -2.91
C LYS A 54 -8.17 -2.61 -3.50
N CYS A 55 -8.38 -1.48 -2.83
CA CYS A 55 -9.18 -0.38 -3.38
C CYS A 55 -8.55 0.19 -4.66
N MET A 56 -7.23 0.40 -4.69
CA MET A 56 -6.52 0.85 -5.89
C MET A 56 -6.59 -0.17 -7.03
N GLN A 57 -6.47 -1.48 -6.75
CA GLN A 57 -6.66 -2.51 -7.77
C GLN A 57 -8.10 -2.52 -8.32
N GLN A 58 -9.12 -2.32 -7.48
CA GLN A 58 -10.50 -2.15 -7.95
C GLN A 58 -10.67 -0.88 -8.78
N LEU A 59 -10.02 0.22 -8.39
CA LEU A 59 -10.03 1.46 -9.15
C LEU A 59 -9.41 1.25 -10.54
N LYS A 60 -8.26 0.58 -10.63
CA LYS A 60 -7.61 0.29 -11.91
C LYS A 60 -8.46 -0.62 -12.80
N ARG A 61 -9.19 -1.57 -12.20
CA ARG A 61 -10.08 -2.50 -12.92
C ARG A 61 -11.34 -1.84 -13.46
N HIS A 62 -11.90 -0.87 -12.75
CA HIS A 62 -13.17 -0.22 -13.08
C HIS A 62 -13.02 1.21 -13.63
N GLY A 63 -11.82 1.77 -13.56
CA GLY A 63 -11.50 3.10 -14.03
C GLY A 63 -11.71 3.22 -15.54
N LYS A 64 -12.08 4.42 -15.98
CA LYS A 64 -12.32 4.74 -17.40
C LYS A 64 -11.07 5.26 -18.11
N PHE A 65 -9.96 5.42 -17.39
CA PHE A 65 -8.73 5.99 -17.88
C PHE A 65 -7.54 5.21 -17.38
N ASP A 66 -6.45 5.25 -18.14
CA ASP A 66 -5.25 4.50 -17.85
C ASP A 66 -4.34 5.22 -16.86
N PHE A 67 -3.89 4.49 -15.85
CA PHE A 67 -2.84 4.83 -14.91
C PHE A 67 -2.10 3.54 -14.49
N GLU A 68 -0.88 3.63 -13.99
CA GLU A 68 -0.09 2.49 -13.51
C GLU A 68 -0.12 2.40 -11.99
N LEU A 69 -0.01 1.16 -11.49
CA LEU A 69 0.11 0.87 -10.06
C LEU A 69 1.39 0.09 -9.79
N VAL A 70 2.17 0.56 -8.82
CA VAL A 70 3.30 -0.18 -8.25
C VAL A 70 3.04 -0.33 -6.76
N PHE A 71 3.23 -1.52 -6.19
CA PHE A 71 3.00 -1.77 -4.76
C PHE A 71 4.34 -1.94 -4.06
N LEU A 72 4.68 -1.00 -3.18
CA LEU A 72 6.01 -0.92 -2.58
C LEU A 72 5.95 -1.33 -1.11
N VAL A 73 6.78 -2.26 -0.69
CA VAL A 73 7.06 -2.52 0.71
C VAL A 73 8.45 -2.00 1.01
N MET A 74 8.53 -0.96 1.82
CA MET A 74 9.82 -0.47 2.32
C MET A 74 10.18 -1.25 3.57
N ASP A 75 11.17 -2.12 3.45
CA ASP A 75 11.71 -2.92 4.53
C ASP A 75 12.88 -2.16 5.18
N PRO A 76 12.69 -1.56 6.37
CA PRO A 76 13.76 -0.87 7.08
C PRO A 76 14.76 -1.82 7.75
N GLY A 77 14.49 -3.13 7.76
CA GLY A 77 15.14 -4.12 8.62
C GLY A 77 14.12 -4.86 9.49
N TYR A 78 13.00 -5.29 8.92
CA TYR A 78 11.99 -6.09 9.62
C TYR A 78 12.59 -7.39 10.14
N ASP A 79 12.10 -7.84 11.30
CA ASP A 79 12.32 -9.23 11.68
C ASP A 79 11.71 -10.19 10.65
N GLN A 80 12.30 -11.38 10.55
CA GLN A 80 11.91 -12.37 9.55
C GLN A 80 10.41 -12.75 9.63
N PRO A 81 9.80 -12.96 10.83
CA PRO A 81 8.36 -13.25 10.93
C PRO A 81 7.47 -12.12 10.40
N ASN A 82 7.79 -10.86 10.67
CA ASN A 82 7.01 -9.73 10.19
C ASN A 82 7.10 -9.59 8.67
N ARG A 83 8.30 -9.76 8.10
CA ARG A 83 8.48 -9.75 6.64
C ARG A 83 7.68 -10.87 5.96
N LEU A 84 7.78 -12.10 6.46
CA LEU A 84 7.02 -13.25 5.95
C LEU A 84 5.52 -12.99 5.99
N ARG A 85 5.01 -12.39 7.07
CA ARG A 85 3.60 -12.06 7.19
C ARG A 85 3.13 -11.06 6.13
N ILE A 86 3.97 -10.09 5.75
CA ILE A 86 3.65 -9.13 4.67
C ILE A 86 3.58 -9.87 3.33
N GLU A 87 4.59 -10.67 3.02
CA GLU A 87 4.70 -11.46 1.79
C GLU A 87 3.53 -12.45 1.64
N GLU A 88 3.19 -13.19 2.70
CA GLU A 88 2.07 -14.13 2.69
C GLU A 88 0.72 -13.42 2.48
N ASN A 89 0.51 -12.29 3.13
CA ASN A 89 -0.75 -11.54 2.97
C ASN A 89 -0.85 -10.93 1.56
N ALA A 90 0.23 -10.36 1.04
CA ALA A 90 0.29 -9.86 -0.33
C ALA A 90 -0.03 -10.98 -1.33
N LYS A 91 0.60 -12.16 -1.17
CA LYS A 91 0.33 -13.34 -1.99
C LYS A 91 -1.14 -13.79 -1.91
N ARG A 92 -1.68 -13.91 -0.69
CA ARG A 92 -3.10 -14.30 -0.47
C ARG A 92 -4.09 -13.31 -1.07
N LEU A 93 -3.73 -12.03 -1.08
CA LEU A 93 -4.54 -10.93 -1.60
C LEU A 93 -4.29 -10.65 -3.09
N ASN A 94 -3.34 -11.37 -3.72
CA ASN A 94 -2.89 -11.13 -5.09
C ASN A 94 -2.46 -9.67 -5.33
N ILE A 95 -1.60 -9.16 -4.44
CA ILE A 95 -0.99 -7.83 -4.54
C ILE A 95 0.46 -8.05 -5.00
N PRO A 96 0.85 -7.59 -6.20
CA PRO A 96 2.21 -7.76 -6.72
C PRO A 96 3.14 -6.75 -6.06
N ILE A 97 3.74 -7.15 -4.94
CA ILE A 97 4.62 -6.29 -4.14
C ILE A 97 6.07 -6.32 -4.66
N GLU A 98 6.70 -5.16 -4.63
CA GLU A 98 8.14 -4.99 -4.75
C GLU A 98 8.69 -4.59 -3.38
N ILE A 99 9.68 -5.34 -2.88
CA ILE A 99 10.27 -5.10 -1.58
C ILE A 99 11.59 -4.35 -1.79
N PHE A 100 11.68 -3.17 -1.19
CA PHE A 100 12.87 -2.34 -1.18
C PHE A 100 13.51 -2.43 0.19
N HIS A 101 14.72 -2.99 0.24
CA HIS A 101 15.48 -3.13 1.48
C HIS A 101 16.29 -1.86 1.74
N SER A 102 16.32 -1.41 3.00
CA SER A 102 17.06 -0.22 3.42
C SER A 102 17.66 -0.44 4.81
N SER A 103 18.80 0.20 5.10
CA SER A 103 19.48 0.15 6.41
C SER A 103 18.89 1.14 7.43
N ILE A 104 17.65 1.58 7.25
CA ILE A 104 17.02 2.61 8.08
C ILE A 104 16.93 2.17 9.54
N PHE A 105 16.59 0.91 9.81
CA PHE A 105 16.43 0.41 11.18
C PHE A 105 17.75 0.42 11.93
N GLU A 106 18.86 0.02 11.29
CA GLU A 106 20.20 0.07 11.89
C GLU A 106 20.55 1.50 12.31
N ILE A 107 20.35 2.47 11.43
CA ILE A 107 20.63 3.89 11.69
C ILE A 107 19.71 4.43 12.80
N VAL A 108 18.42 4.11 12.77
CA VAL A 108 17.44 4.59 13.76
C VAL A 108 17.68 3.96 15.13
N SER A 109 18.13 2.70 15.19
CA SER A 109 18.40 2.00 16.45
C SER A 109 19.52 2.64 17.28
N SER A 110 20.43 3.37 16.63
CA SER A 110 21.52 4.12 17.29
C SER A 110 21.12 5.50 17.83
N VAL A 111 19.86 5.92 17.69
CA VAL A 111 19.40 7.27 18.04
C VAL A 111 18.40 7.22 19.20
N GLU A 112 18.76 7.83 20.33
CA GLU A 112 17.90 7.85 21.53
C GLU A 112 16.71 8.82 21.41
N GLN A 113 16.87 9.94 20.70
CA GLN A 113 15.80 10.95 20.56
C GLN A 113 15.00 10.79 19.27
N SER A 114 13.68 10.67 19.42
CA SER A 114 12.69 10.67 18.33
C SER A 114 12.97 9.67 17.18
N PRO A 115 13.26 8.39 17.47
CA PRO A 115 13.57 7.38 16.45
C PRO A 115 12.46 7.22 15.40
N CYS A 116 11.19 7.32 15.80
CA CYS A 116 10.04 7.27 14.88
C CYS A 116 10.04 8.42 13.86
N TYR A 117 10.42 9.63 14.27
CA TYR A 117 10.51 10.78 13.39
C TYR A 117 11.63 10.61 12.36
N LEU A 118 12.82 10.17 12.81
CA LEU A 118 13.95 9.90 11.94
C LEU A 118 13.62 8.81 10.92
N CYS A 119 13.03 7.70 11.37
CA CYS A 119 12.56 6.62 10.50
C CYS A 119 11.56 7.13 9.44
N ALA A 120 10.58 7.95 9.82
CA ALA A 120 9.63 8.53 8.87
C ALA A 120 10.32 9.46 7.86
N ARG A 121 11.30 10.26 8.29
CA ARG A 121 12.06 11.16 7.42
C ARG A 121 12.90 10.39 6.41
N MET A 122 13.63 9.36 6.86
CA MET A 122 14.48 8.55 5.99
C MET A 122 13.66 7.76 4.98
N ARG A 123 12.54 7.16 5.39
CA ARG A 123 11.65 6.44 4.46
C ARG A 123 11.15 7.33 3.32
N ARG A 124 10.79 8.58 3.62
CA ARG A 124 10.43 9.55 2.56
C ARG A 124 11.63 9.90 1.66
N GLY A 125 12.81 10.11 2.25
CA GLY A 125 14.03 10.37 1.49
C GLY A 125 14.32 9.29 0.45
N PHE A 126 14.21 8.01 0.83
CA PHE A 126 14.39 6.89 -0.09
C PHE A 126 13.31 6.79 -1.17
N LEU A 127 12.08 7.24 -0.91
CA LEU A 127 11.00 7.23 -1.90
C LEU A 127 11.10 8.37 -2.92
N TYR A 128 11.82 9.44 -2.59
CA TYR A 128 11.94 10.64 -3.44
C TYR A 128 13.29 10.77 -4.15
N ALA A 129 14.22 9.86 -3.88
CA ALA A 129 15.54 9.81 -4.51
C ALA A 129 15.47 9.11 -5.87
#